data_AF-A0A8K0RWP3-F1
#
_entry.id   AF-A0A8K0RWP3-F1
#
_cell.length_a   1.000
_cell.length_b   1.000
_cell.length_c   1.000
_cell.angle_alpha   90.00
_cell.angle_beta   90.00
_cell.angle_gamma   90.00
#
_symmetry.space_group_name_H-M   'P 1'
#
loop_
_entity.id
_entity.type
_entity.pdbx_description
1 polymer ?
#
loop_
_entity_poly.entity_id
_entity_poly.type
_entity_poly.pdbx_seq_one_letter_code
_entity_poly.pdbx_strand_id
1 'polypeptide(L)'
;MSALENPQARDPIYYKLDLSNYLPPGTDSIDQLGENARDPRPPAAPKRPLLEWPPESERKGKWISKYFDQLDPETEYDQLIRTANFFTGTSFAVAIGYCATFIHLTQTPAGAAAIHSTGKSWRVPHRRFYETQNRFLDWMWFGSGSEETKNSIEVVNKLHAGVWRNLPGTFSAPWEGQMSVIGSAYFETYLRKLCGARNQEPHPHLAAAWPAWTERVLAHFKTEASDGSRSFAVNSPRNWEELEGFFQWFQKLPFDQWTNDEDQAKGRKPAAAFVEEFSTCWFPRQLHWLGRQILLTVVTPKVREQQHIGHPNPVIERLVKLGFKLLFDLTDILPDPVKPDLLLEYQAIKNWEWRRVDDIVNRNWKIRSRYIDFVIVVFFGLLAAFALG
;
A
#
# COMPACT_ATOMS: atom_id res chain seq x y z
N MET A 1 30.02 -3.29 -27.30
CA MET A 1 29.10 -2.14 -27.31
C MET A 1 27.97 -2.50 -28.26
N SER A 2 26.91 -3.11 -27.72
CA SER A 2 25.69 -3.40 -28.47
C SER A 2 24.92 -2.09 -28.61
N ALA A 3 24.45 -1.79 -29.82
CA ALA A 3 23.62 -0.63 -30.10
C ALA A 3 22.40 -0.65 -29.16
N LEU A 4 22.37 0.29 -28.21
CA LEU A 4 21.17 0.62 -27.47
C LEU A 4 20.23 1.27 -28.48
N GLU A 5 19.16 0.57 -28.83
CA GLU A 5 18.03 1.16 -29.54
C GLU A 5 17.63 2.46 -28.84
N ASN A 6 17.42 3.48 -29.65
CA ASN A 6 17.13 4.83 -29.20
C ASN A 6 15.89 4.81 -28.27
N PRO A 7 16.00 5.22 -26.99
CA PRO A 7 14.84 5.32 -26.08
C PRO A 7 13.76 6.31 -26.55
N GLN A 8 14.03 7.07 -27.62
CA GLN A 8 13.11 8.01 -28.25
C GLN A 8 12.28 7.32 -29.34
N ALA A 9 11.18 6.68 -28.92
CA ALA A 9 9.87 6.63 -29.58
C ALA A 9 9.04 5.45 -29.03
N ARG A 10 8.91 5.32 -27.71
CA ARG A 10 7.87 4.43 -27.16
C ARG A 10 6.52 5.11 -27.40
N ASP A 11 5.68 4.51 -28.24
CA ASP A 11 4.30 4.92 -28.49
C ASP A 11 3.46 4.68 -27.21
N PRO A 12 2.49 5.53 -26.86
CA PRO A 12 1.49 5.27 -25.81
C PRO A 12 0.88 3.86 -25.80
N ILE A 13 0.82 3.16 -26.94
CA ILE A 13 0.33 1.77 -27.00
C ILE A 13 1.32 0.72 -26.48
N TYR A 14 2.60 1.06 -26.24
CA TYR A 14 3.66 0.11 -25.91
C TYR A 14 3.34 -0.75 -24.68
N TYR A 15 2.74 -0.16 -23.65
CA TYR A 15 2.38 -0.87 -22.42
C TYR A 15 0.92 -1.36 -22.39
N LYS A 16 0.18 -1.24 -23.50
CA LYS A 16 -1.22 -1.68 -23.55
C LYS A 16 -1.28 -3.20 -23.43
N LEU A 17 -2.00 -3.68 -22.42
CA LEU A 17 -2.23 -5.11 -22.20
C LEU A 17 -3.52 -5.59 -22.86
N ASP A 18 -3.52 -6.82 -23.38
CA ASP A 18 -4.73 -7.48 -23.86
C ASP A 18 -5.45 -8.17 -22.70
N LEU A 19 -6.54 -7.55 -22.23
CA LEU A 19 -7.36 -8.05 -21.12
C LEU A 19 -8.62 -8.79 -21.60
N SER A 20 -8.71 -9.19 -22.88
CA SER A 20 -9.91 -9.83 -23.46
C SER A 20 -10.38 -11.06 -22.70
N ASN A 21 -9.43 -11.82 -22.12
CA ASN A 21 -9.72 -13.01 -21.31
C ASN A 21 -9.55 -12.77 -19.80
N TYR A 22 -9.34 -11.52 -19.38
CA TYR A 22 -8.95 -11.15 -18.02
C TYR A 22 -9.63 -9.85 -17.57
N LEU A 23 -10.94 -9.72 -17.81
CA LEU A 23 -11.68 -8.54 -17.39
C LEU A 23 -11.63 -8.37 -15.86
N PRO A 24 -11.43 -7.14 -15.35
CA PRO A 24 -11.50 -6.87 -13.92
C PRO A 24 -12.93 -7.06 -13.40
N PRO A 25 -13.12 -7.42 -12.12
CA PRO A 25 -14.44 -7.55 -11.53
C PRO A 25 -15.29 -6.29 -11.67
N GLY A 26 -16.60 -6.47 -11.88
CA GLY A 26 -17.53 -5.38 -12.17
C GLY A 26 -17.46 -4.87 -13.63
N THR A 27 -16.73 -5.56 -14.51
CA THR A 27 -16.66 -5.28 -15.95
C THR A 27 -17.05 -6.54 -16.74
N ASP A 28 -18.13 -6.44 -17.51
CA ASP A 28 -18.78 -7.56 -18.23
C ASP A 28 -18.27 -7.72 -19.67
N SER A 29 -17.61 -6.71 -20.23
CA SER A 29 -17.10 -6.74 -21.62
C SER A 29 -15.85 -5.88 -21.82
N ILE A 30 -15.13 -6.12 -22.91
CA ILE A 30 -13.99 -5.28 -23.32
C ILE A 30 -14.44 -3.85 -23.63
N ASP A 31 -15.64 -3.68 -24.21
CA ASP A 31 -16.19 -2.36 -24.51
C ASP A 31 -16.35 -1.52 -23.24
N GLN A 32 -16.72 -2.14 -22.11
CA GLN A 32 -16.78 -1.46 -20.82
C GLN A 32 -15.41 -1.02 -20.29
N LEU A 33 -14.28 -1.57 -20.74
CA LEU A 33 -12.95 -1.05 -20.37
C LEU A 33 -12.58 0.23 -21.11
N GLY A 34 -13.11 0.41 -22.32
CA GLY A 34 -12.77 1.50 -23.23
C GLY A 34 -13.94 2.46 -23.47
N GLU A 35 -14.87 2.04 -24.33
CA GLU A 35 -15.90 2.87 -24.94
C GLU A 35 -17.11 3.12 -24.02
N ASN A 36 -17.48 2.12 -23.21
CA ASN A 36 -18.65 2.15 -22.32
C ASN A 36 -18.23 2.05 -20.84
N ALA A 37 -17.18 2.79 -20.49
CA ALA A 37 -16.64 2.83 -19.15
C ALA A 37 -17.63 3.38 -18.11
N ARG A 38 -17.64 2.77 -16.92
CA ARG A 38 -18.38 3.27 -15.74
C ARG A 38 -17.65 4.49 -15.19
N ASP A 39 -18.27 5.65 -15.30
CA ASP A 39 -17.74 6.86 -14.67
C ASP A 39 -17.81 6.79 -13.13
N PRO A 40 -16.92 7.52 -12.43
CA PRO A 40 -16.96 7.64 -10.99
C PRO A 40 -18.29 8.24 -10.53
N ARG A 41 -18.90 7.67 -9.49
CA ARG A 41 -20.15 8.21 -8.93
C ARG A 41 -19.91 9.61 -8.30
N PRO A 42 -20.90 10.52 -8.28
CA PRO A 42 -20.83 11.71 -7.44
C PRO A 42 -20.93 11.33 -5.95
N PRO A 43 -20.32 12.10 -5.02
CA PRO A 43 -20.51 11.88 -3.59
C PRO A 43 -21.99 12.02 -3.21
N ALA A 44 -22.46 11.16 -2.31
CA ALA A 44 -23.79 11.29 -1.76
C ALA A 44 -23.91 12.56 -0.92
N ALA A 45 -25.08 13.18 -0.93
CA ALA A 45 -25.33 14.38 -0.14
C ALA A 45 -25.36 14.02 1.37
N PRO A 46 -24.68 14.77 2.24
CA PRO A 46 -24.74 14.55 3.68
C PRO A 46 -26.18 14.59 4.19
N LYS A 47 -26.60 13.55 4.93
CA LYS A 47 -27.94 13.46 5.52
C LYS A 47 -28.06 14.23 6.85
N ARG A 48 -26.92 14.52 7.50
CA ARG A 48 -26.81 15.20 8.80
C ARG A 48 -25.41 15.79 8.99
N PRO A 49 -25.19 16.62 10.02
CA PRO A 49 -23.84 16.99 10.44
C PRO A 49 -23.00 15.76 10.81
N LEU A 50 -21.71 15.79 10.48
CA LEU A 50 -20.80 14.69 10.76
C LEU A 50 -20.71 14.43 12.27
N LEU A 51 -20.89 13.19 12.67
CA LEU A 51 -20.72 12.78 14.06
C LEU A 51 -19.23 12.77 14.44
N GLU A 52 -18.84 13.57 15.44
CA GLU A 52 -17.48 13.58 15.97
C GLU A 52 -17.15 12.32 16.78
N TRP A 53 -15.85 12.08 17.03
CA TRP A 53 -15.46 11.02 17.95
C TRP A 53 -16.01 11.28 19.36
N PRO A 54 -16.43 10.25 20.09
CA PRO A 54 -16.77 10.38 21.51
C PRO A 54 -15.60 11.00 22.29
N PRO A 55 -15.85 11.72 23.40
CA PRO A 55 -14.79 12.17 24.30
C PRO A 55 -13.90 11.02 24.77
N GLU A 56 -12.61 11.27 25.05
CA GLU A 56 -11.68 10.23 25.51
C GLU A 56 -12.19 9.46 26.75
N SER A 57 -12.90 10.15 27.65
CA SER A 57 -13.50 9.55 28.86
C SER A 57 -14.59 8.51 28.57
N GLU A 58 -15.16 8.51 27.37
CA GLU A 58 -16.26 7.63 26.94
C GLU A 58 -15.77 6.48 26.05
N ARG A 59 -14.53 6.54 25.54
CA ARG A 59 -13.91 5.52 24.68
C ARG A 59 -13.47 4.30 25.51
N LYS A 60 -14.41 3.39 25.82
CA LYS A 60 -14.16 2.20 26.64
C LYS A 60 -14.50 0.90 25.92
N GLY A 61 -13.67 -0.12 26.12
CA GLY A 61 -13.87 -1.45 25.52
C GLY A 61 -13.81 -1.38 24.00
N LYS A 62 -14.74 -2.04 23.31
CA LYS A 62 -14.87 -2.03 21.85
C LYS A 62 -15.68 -0.82 21.35
N TRP A 63 -15.18 0.39 21.60
CA TRP A 63 -15.91 1.61 21.29
C TRP A 63 -15.90 1.97 19.81
N ILE A 64 -14.88 1.56 19.03
CA ILE A 64 -14.77 1.90 17.61
C ILE A 64 -15.89 1.23 16.82
N SER A 65 -16.15 -0.06 17.07
CA SER A 65 -17.27 -0.78 16.43
C SER A 65 -18.61 -0.10 16.73
N LYS A 66 -18.87 0.25 18.00
CA LYS A 66 -20.10 0.95 18.40
C LYS A 66 -20.24 2.34 17.78
N TYR A 67 -19.11 3.01 17.54
CA TYR A 67 -19.08 4.28 16.84
C TYR A 67 -19.33 4.10 15.35
N PHE A 68 -18.79 3.05 14.73
CA PHE A 68 -19.06 2.71 13.33
C PHE A 68 -20.54 2.42 13.09
N ASP A 69 -21.20 1.68 13.98
CA ASP A 69 -22.64 1.39 13.90
C ASP A 69 -23.51 2.67 13.87
N GLN A 70 -22.99 3.79 14.35
CA GLN A 70 -23.70 5.06 14.34
C GLN A 70 -23.52 5.84 13.04
N LEU A 71 -22.45 5.60 12.27
CA LEU A 71 -22.11 6.34 11.06
C LEU A 71 -22.81 5.76 9.82
N ASP A 72 -23.19 6.61 8.88
CA ASP A 72 -23.68 6.21 7.56
C ASP A 72 -22.50 5.97 6.60
N PRO A 73 -22.25 4.72 6.15
CA PRO A 73 -21.13 4.42 5.25
C PRO A 73 -21.28 5.04 3.85
N GLU A 74 -22.45 5.55 3.47
CA GLU A 74 -22.65 6.20 2.18
C GLU A 74 -22.20 7.68 2.19
N THR A 75 -22.43 8.38 3.30
CA THR A 75 -22.18 9.84 3.40
C THR A 75 -21.08 10.21 4.38
N GLU A 76 -20.72 9.32 5.31
CA GLU A 76 -19.74 9.56 6.38
C GLU A 76 -18.53 8.60 6.25
N TYR A 77 -18.31 8.01 5.07
CA TYR A 77 -17.20 7.08 4.81
C TYR A 77 -15.82 7.66 5.15
N ASP A 78 -15.59 8.97 4.91
CA ASP A 78 -14.31 9.61 5.25
C ASP A 78 -14.02 9.52 6.76
N GLN A 79 -15.04 9.60 7.61
CA GLN A 79 -14.89 9.48 9.05
C GLN A 79 -14.68 8.03 9.50
N LEU A 80 -15.32 7.06 8.85
CA LEU A 80 -15.04 5.63 9.04
C LEU A 80 -13.58 5.31 8.71
N ILE A 81 -13.09 5.75 7.54
CA ILE A 81 -11.71 5.53 7.09
C ILE A 81 -10.72 6.22 8.02
N ARG A 82 -10.96 7.50 8.38
CA ARG A 82 -10.11 8.24 9.31
C ARG A 82 -9.99 7.51 10.64
N THR A 83 -11.12 7.08 11.21
CA THR A 83 -11.12 6.40 12.51
C THR A 83 -10.40 5.07 12.45
N ALA A 84 -10.68 4.23 11.45
CA ALA A 84 -10.02 2.93 11.29
C ALA A 84 -8.51 3.10 11.19
N ASN A 85 -8.03 3.95 10.27
CA ASN A 85 -6.59 4.06 10.03
C ASN A 85 -5.85 4.71 11.20
N PHE A 86 -6.41 5.75 11.82
CA PHE A 86 -5.69 6.50 12.85
C PHE A 86 -5.73 5.88 14.25
N PHE A 87 -6.75 5.06 14.56
CA PHE A 87 -6.81 4.36 15.85
C PHE A 87 -6.24 2.95 15.81
N THR A 88 -6.42 2.19 14.73
CA THR A 88 -5.97 0.78 14.67
C THR A 88 -4.72 0.59 13.83
N GLY A 89 -4.37 1.56 12.99
CA GLY A 89 -3.17 1.52 12.16
C GLY A 89 -1.88 1.76 12.94
N THR A 90 -0.79 1.19 12.43
CA THR A 90 0.58 1.44 12.93
C THR A 90 1.50 1.69 11.75
N SER A 91 2.55 2.50 11.91
CA SER A 91 3.54 2.72 10.83
C SER A 91 4.18 1.41 10.34
N PHE A 92 4.31 0.40 11.21
CA PHE A 92 4.80 -0.92 10.83
C PHE A 92 3.85 -1.63 9.86
N ALA A 93 2.56 -1.73 10.20
CA ALA A 93 1.56 -2.36 9.33
C ALA A 93 1.43 -1.61 7.99
N VAL A 94 1.45 -0.29 8.06
CA VAL A 94 1.45 0.62 6.92
C VAL A 94 2.65 0.40 6.00
N ALA A 95 3.85 0.15 6.56
CA ALA A 95 5.05 -0.16 5.78
C ALA A 95 4.98 -1.50 5.07
N ILE A 96 4.45 -2.54 5.72
CA ILE A 96 4.25 -3.84 5.07
C ILE A 96 3.27 -3.66 3.89
N GLY A 97 2.15 -2.98 4.11
CA GLY A 97 1.14 -2.74 3.07
C GLY A 97 1.68 -1.95 1.89
N TYR A 98 2.46 -0.90 2.15
CA TYR A 98 3.13 -0.11 1.13
C TYR A 98 4.11 -0.96 0.31
N CYS A 99 5.06 -1.64 0.95
CA CYS A 99 6.06 -2.39 0.21
C CYS A 99 5.41 -3.54 -0.59
N ALA A 100 4.44 -4.26 -0.01
CA ALA A 100 3.71 -5.31 -0.71
C ALA A 100 2.92 -4.78 -1.92
N THR A 101 2.19 -3.67 -1.74
CA THR A 101 1.43 -3.03 -2.83
C THR A 101 2.35 -2.57 -3.96
N PHE A 102 3.48 -1.94 -3.64
CA PHE A 102 4.43 -1.52 -4.66
C PHE A 102 5.12 -2.68 -5.38
N ILE A 103 5.35 -3.81 -4.71
CA ILE A 103 5.82 -5.04 -5.36
C ILE A 103 4.79 -5.57 -6.36
N HIS A 104 3.48 -5.48 -6.06
CA HIS A 104 2.43 -5.79 -7.03
C HIS A 104 2.45 -4.82 -8.21
N LEU A 105 2.54 -3.52 -7.96
CA LEU A 105 2.57 -2.51 -9.03
C LEU A 105 3.75 -2.69 -9.99
N THR A 106 4.90 -3.19 -9.51
CA THR A 106 6.06 -3.48 -10.36
C THR A 106 5.88 -4.70 -11.27
N GLN A 107 4.78 -5.46 -11.17
CA GLN A 107 4.48 -6.58 -12.08
C GLN A 107 4.01 -6.12 -13.46
N THR A 108 3.39 -4.96 -13.54
CA THR A 108 2.98 -4.38 -14.82
C THR A 108 4.21 -3.82 -15.55
N PRO A 109 4.37 -4.02 -16.87
CA PRO A 109 5.43 -3.39 -17.64
C PRO A 109 5.47 -1.85 -17.46
N ALA A 110 4.31 -1.18 -17.51
CA ALA A 110 4.21 0.26 -17.29
C ALA A 110 4.60 0.67 -15.86
N GLY A 111 4.06 -0.02 -14.83
CA GLY A 111 4.38 0.27 -13.44
C GLY A 111 5.86 0.00 -13.10
N ALA A 112 6.44 -1.09 -13.63
CA ALA A 112 7.87 -1.38 -13.53
C ALA A 112 8.71 -0.25 -14.10
N ALA A 113 8.42 0.18 -15.33
CA ALA A 113 9.14 1.27 -15.98
C ALA A 113 8.99 2.60 -15.22
N ALA A 114 7.76 2.94 -14.81
CA ALA A 114 7.47 4.17 -14.08
C ALA A 114 8.25 4.24 -12.76
N ILE A 115 8.18 3.19 -11.93
CA ILE A 115 8.86 3.16 -10.62
C ILE A 115 10.39 3.15 -10.82
N HIS A 116 10.88 2.33 -11.74
CA HIS A 116 12.31 2.22 -12.03
C HIS A 116 12.91 3.56 -12.51
N SER A 117 12.21 4.31 -13.36
CA SER A 117 12.71 5.57 -13.94
C SER A 117 13.14 6.61 -12.91
N THR A 118 12.44 6.67 -11.78
CA THR A 118 12.73 7.64 -10.72
C THR A 118 13.95 7.25 -9.88
N GLY A 119 14.26 5.95 -9.81
CA GLY A 119 15.29 5.37 -8.94
C GLY A 119 15.12 5.61 -7.44
N LYS A 120 13.98 6.18 -7.00
CA LYS A 120 13.80 6.59 -5.61
C LYS A 120 13.80 5.41 -4.64
N SER A 121 13.29 4.24 -5.04
CA SER A 121 13.18 3.07 -4.16
C SER A 121 14.51 2.47 -3.73
N TRP A 122 15.62 2.76 -4.40
CA TRP A 122 16.96 2.30 -3.98
C TRP A 122 17.97 3.42 -3.73
N ARG A 123 17.70 4.66 -4.19
CA ARG A 123 18.60 5.81 -3.93
C ARG A 123 18.26 6.54 -2.63
N VAL A 124 16.97 6.69 -2.34
CA VAL A 124 16.43 7.42 -1.18
C VAL A 124 15.19 6.69 -0.64
N PRO A 125 15.33 5.40 -0.28
CA PRO A 125 14.20 4.54 0.05
C PRO A 125 13.35 5.16 1.17
N HIS A 126 13.95 5.51 2.30
CA HIS A 126 13.20 6.00 3.46
C HIS A 126 12.42 7.27 3.13
N ARG A 127 13.06 8.22 2.44
CA ARG A 127 12.35 9.42 1.97
C ARG A 127 11.18 9.06 1.06
N ARG A 128 11.34 8.12 0.12
CA ARG A 128 10.26 7.67 -0.76
C ARG A 128 9.09 7.10 0.05
N PHE A 129 9.34 6.22 1.00
CA PHE A 129 8.31 5.67 1.87
C PHE A 129 7.58 6.77 2.64
N TYR A 130 8.29 7.60 3.40
CA TYR A 130 7.65 8.63 4.23
C TYR A 130 6.95 9.71 3.39
N GLU A 131 7.47 10.11 2.22
CA GLU A 131 6.76 11.04 1.31
C GLU A 131 5.44 10.43 0.83
N THR A 132 5.44 9.14 0.47
CA THR A 132 4.24 8.44 -0.01
C THR A 132 3.23 8.27 1.12
N GLN A 133 3.69 7.82 2.28
CA GLN A 133 2.85 7.65 3.46
C GLN A 133 2.20 8.94 3.90
N ASN A 134 2.97 10.02 3.93
CA ASN A 134 2.45 11.32 4.29
C ASN A 134 1.28 11.73 3.39
N ARG A 135 1.33 11.44 2.08
CA ARG A 135 0.21 11.73 1.17
C ARG A 135 -0.99 10.82 1.43
N PHE A 136 -0.78 9.51 1.57
CA PHE A 136 -1.90 8.60 1.86
C PHE A 136 -2.61 8.95 3.16
N LEU A 137 -1.84 9.28 4.21
CA LEU A 137 -2.38 9.71 5.49
C LEU A 137 -3.04 11.08 5.41
N ASP A 138 -2.59 12.00 4.53
CA ASP A 138 -3.34 13.24 4.23
C ASP A 138 -4.75 12.90 3.73
N TRP A 139 -4.88 11.96 2.78
CA TRP A 139 -6.17 11.64 2.15
C TRP A 139 -7.14 10.98 3.14
N MET A 140 -6.62 10.15 4.03
CA MET A 140 -7.40 9.51 5.10
C MET A 140 -7.72 10.50 6.22
N TRP A 141 -6.81 11.43 6.54
CA TRP A 141 -7.02 12.42 7.60
C TRP A 141 -8.00 13.49 7.18
N PHE A 142 -7.79 14.17 6.05
CA PHE A 142 -8.66 15.28 5.66
C PHE A 142 -9.95 14.79 4.99
N GLY A 143 -9.94 13.59 4.42
CA GLY A 143 -11.06 13.01 3.69
C GLY A 143 -10.93 13.20 2.18
N SER A 144 -11.52 12.29 1.43
CA SER A 144 -11.41 12.17 -0.03
C SER A 144 -11.86 13.43 -0.79
N GLY A 145 -12.79 14.21 -0.24
CA GLY A 145 -13.37 15.39 -0.88
C GLY A 145 -12.72 16.73 -0.52
N SER A 146 -11.77 16.75 0.43
CA SER A 146 -11.22 17.99 0.98
C SER A 146 -10.28 18.71 0.01
N GLU A 147 -10.09 20.01 0.20
CA GLU A 147 -9.12 20.79 -0.59
C GLU A 147 -7.67 20.36 -0.31
N GLU A 148 -7.34 19.98 0.92
CA GLU A 148 -6.04 19.42 1.28
C GLU A 148 -5.74 18.13 0.51
N THR A 149 -6.71 17.23 0.43
CA THR A 149 -6.60 15.98 -0.34
C THR A 149 -6.42 16.26 -1.82
N LYS A 150 -7.26 17.12 -2.41
CA LYS A 150 -7.15 17.52 -3.83
C LYS A 150 -5.77 18.12 -4.14
N ASN A 151 -5.32 19.06 -3.31
CA ASN A 151 -4.01 19.69 -3.44
C ASN A 151 -2.88 18.68 -3.29
N SER A 152 -3.01 17.72 -2.37
CA SER A 152 -2.04 16.65 -2.23
C SER A 152 -1.98 15.81 -3.51
N ILE A 153 -3.12 15.34 -4.01
CA ILE A 153 -3.19 14.47 -5.20
C ILE A 153 -2.69 15.22 -6.44
N GLU A 154 -2.94 16.52 -6.56
CA GLU A 154 -2.42 17.31 -7.69
C GLU A 154 -0.89 17.35 -7.73
N VAL A 155 -0.20 17.30 -6.59
CA VAL A 155 1.26 17.13 -6.59
C VAL A 155 1.65 15.76 -7.15
N VAL A 156 0.88 14.70 -6.83
CA VAL A 156 1.11 13.36 -7.38
C VAL A 156 0.82 13.32 -8.88
N ASN A 157 -0.26 13.96 -9.35
CA ASN A 157 -0.56 14.11 -10.77
C ASN A 157 0.60 14.78 -11.53
N LYS A 158 1.20 15.83 -10.98
CA LYS A 158 2.39 16.48 -11.57
C LYS A 158 3.60 15.56 -11.63
N LEU A 159 3.78 14.69 -10.63
CA LEU A 159 4.83 13.68 -10.63
C LEU A 159 4.59 12.62 -11.70
N HIS A 160 3.37 12.07 -11.77
CA HIS A 160 3.00 11.10 -12.83
C HIS A 160 3.17 11.72 -14.22
N ALA A 161 2.76 12.98 -14.40
CA ALA A 161 2.98 13.73 -15.63
C ALA A 161 4.45 13.97 -15.97
N GLY A 162 5.32 14.05 -14.98
CA GLY A 162 6.77 14.04 -15.21
C GLY A 162 7.28 12.71 -15.74
N VAL A 163 6.73 11.60 -15.25
CA VAL A 163 7.13 10.25 -15.65
C VAL A 163 6.65 9.92 -17.05
N TRP A 164 5.34 10.06 -17.33
CA TRP A 164 4.79 9.65 -18.62
C TRP A 164 5.27 10.51 -19.80
N ARG A 165 5.68 11.78 -19.56
CA ARG A 165 6.38 12.59 -20.59
C ARG A 165 7.69 11.97 -21.08
N ASN A 166 8.35 11.17 -20.24
CA ASN A 166 9.61 10.50 -20.58
C ASN A 166 9.42 8.99 -20.86
N LEU A 167 8.29 8.44 -20.44
CA LEU A 167 7.89 7.05 -20.64
C LEU A 167 6.41 6.99 -21.06
N PRO A 168 6.11 7.32 -22.32
CA PRO A 168 4.74 7.30 -22.81
C PRO A 168 4.12 5.91 -22.66
N GLY A 169 2.82 5.87 -22.37
CA GLY A 169 2.05 4.65 -22.09
C GLY A 169 2.02 4.26 -20.60
N THR A 170 2.74 4.97 -19.73
CA THR A 170 2.66 4.73 -18.28
C THR A 170 1.47 5.47 -17.70
N PHE A 171 0.73 4.83 -16.78
CA PHE A 171 -0.47 5.40 -16.15
C PHE A 171 -1.65 5.66 -17.11
N SER A 172 -1.65 5.11 -18.31
CA SER A 172 -2.76 5.29 -19.25
C SER A 172 -3.96 4.39 -18.89
N ALA A 173 -3.71 3.27 -18.21
CA ALA A 173 -4.74 2.33 -17.76
C ALA A 173 -5.22 2.64 -16.32
N PRO A 174 -6.51 2.99 -16.11
CA PRO A 174 -7.03 3.29 -14.76
C PRO A 174 -6.75 2.20 -13.73
N TRP A 175 -6.91 0.93 -14.10
CA TRP A 175 -6.74 -0.22 -13.21
C TRP A 175 -5.32 -0.35 -12.64
N GLU A 176 -4.28 0.13 -13.34
CA GLU A 176 -2.91 0.15 -12.80
C GLU A 176 -2.81 1.11 -11.61
N GLY A 177 -3.44 2.28 -11.72
CA GLY A 177 -3.51 3.27 -10.65
C GLY A 177 -4.41 2.83 -9.49
N GLN A 178 -5.54 2.18 -9.80
CA GLN A 178 -6.50 1.70 -8.80
C GLN A 178 -5.86 0.76 -7.78
N MET A 179 -4.98 -0.15 -8.23
CA MET A 179 -4.30 -1.10 -7.35
C MET A 179 -3.50 -0.40 -6.24
N SER A 180 -2.97 0.80 -6.48
CA SER A 180 -2.21 1.54 -5.45
C SER A 180 -3.08 1.97 -4.25
N VAL A 181 -4.34 2.31 -4.50
CA VAL A 181 -5.29 2.79 -3.47
C VAL A 181 -6.09 1.61 -2.90
N ILE A 182 -6.54 0.69 -3.75
CA ILE A 182 -7.24 -0.55 -3.35
C ILE A 182 -6.32 -1.43 -2.51
N GLY A 183 -5.03 -1.50 -2.86
CA GLY A 183 -4.03 -2.20 -2.06
C GLY A 183 -4.07 -1.75 -0.61
N SER A 184 -4.03 -0.44 -0.34
CA SER A 184 -4.15 0.10 1.01
C SER A 184 -5.50 -0.22 1.69
N ALA A 185 -6.60 -0.18 0.96
CA ALA A 185 -7.94 -0.45 1.51
C ALA A 185 -8.14 -1.92 1.92
N TYR A 186 -7.63 -2.86 1.11
CA TYR A 186 -7.86 -4.29 1.31
C TYR A 186 -6.75 -5.01 2.11
N PHE A 187 -5.59 -4.37 2.28
CA PHE A 187 -4.39 -5.03 2.78
C PHE A 187 -4.54 -5.72 4.14
N GLU A 188 -5.21 -5.09 5.11
CA GLU A 188 -5.43 -5.70 6.42
C GLU A 188 -6.29 -6.97 6.30
N THR A 189 -7.40 -6.90 5.57
CA THR A 189 -8.28 -8.06 5.28
C THR A 189 -7.48 -9.17 4.61
N TYR A 190 -6.66 -8.83 3.61
CA TYR A 190 -5.76 -9.78 2.98
C TYR A 190 -4.82 -10.46 3.99
N LEU A 191 -4.18 -9.71 4.88
CA LEU A 191 -3.30 -10.27 5.91
C LEU A 191 -4.05 -11.18 6.89
N ARG A 192 -5.25 -10.77 7.34
CA ARG A 192 -6.10 -11.57 8.23
C ARG A 192 -6.47 -12.91 7.59
N LYS A 193 -6.85 -12.90 6.30
CA LYS A 193 -7.11 -14.11 5.51
C LYS A 193 -5.85 -14.97 5.34
N LEU A 194 -4.71 -14.34 5.01
CA LEU A 194 -3.42 -15.01 4.81
C LEU A 194 -2.95 -15.77 6.06
N CYS A 195 -3.16 -15.22 7.26
CA CYS A 195 -2.74 -15.83 8.51
C CYS A 195 -3.82 -16.70 9.18
N GLY A 196 -5.05 -16.68 8.68
CA GLY A 196 -6.18 -17.38 9.29
C GLY A 196 -6.59 -16.77 10.64
N ALA A 197 -6.62 -15.44 10.73
CA ALA A 197 -7.17 -14.72 11.89
C ALA A 197 -8.63 -15.14 12.16
N ARG A 198 -9.10 -14.97 13.40
CA ARG A 198 -10.48 -15.32 13.80
C ARG A 198 -11.49 -14.43 13.06
N ASN A 199 -11.30 -13.12 13.11
CA ASN A 199 -12.09 -12.17 12.34
C ASN A 199 -11.30 -11.82 11.07
N GLN A 200 -11.81 -12.27 9.93
CA GLN A 200 -11.17 -12.07 8.62
C GLN A 200 -11.79 -10.96 7.79
N GLU A 201 -13.05 -10.63 8.08
CA GLU A 201 -13.76 -9.54 7.44
C GLU A 201 -13.73 -8.28 8.32
N PRO A 202 -13.68 -7.09 7.71
CA PRO A 202 -13.80 -5.85 8.46
C PRO A 202 -15.23 -5.63 8.96
N HIS A 203 -15.41 -4.61 9.79
CA HIS A 203 -16.73 -4.15 10.21
C HIS A 203 -17.63 -3.85 8.99
N PRO A 204 -18.93 -4.20 8.97
CA PRO A 204 -19.80 -4.00 7.80
C PRO A 204 -19.84 -2.56 7.27
N HIS A 205 -19.94 -1.57 8.15
CA HIS A 205 -19.88 -0.15 7.73
C HIS A 205 -18.52 0.23 7.15
N LEU A 206 -17.42 -0.34 7.65
CA LEU A 206 -16.09 -0.11 7.09
C LEU A 206 -15.94 -0.77 5.71
N ALA A 207 -16.45 -2.00 5.54
CA ALA A 207 -16.51 -2.68 4.25
C ALA A 207 -17.27 -1.85 3.20
N ALA A 208 -18.41 -1.26 3.59
CA ALA A 208 -19.21 -0.41 2.72
C ALA A 208 -18.57 0.95 2.42
N ALA A 209 -17.78 1.50 3.35
CA ALA A 209 -17.10 2.79 3.19
C ALA A 209 -15.90 2.73 2.24
N TRP A 210 -15.15 1.63 2.22
CA TRP A 210 -13.93 1.52 1.41
C TRP A 210 -14.13 1.74 -0.10
N PRO A 211 -15.10 1.11 -0.78
CA PRO A 211 -15.36 1.35 -2.20
C PRO A 211 -15.70 2.82 -2.50
N ALA A 212 -16.51 3.46 -1.65
CA ALA A 212 -16.84 4.88 -1.81
C ALA A 212 -15.59 5.77 -1.63
N TRP A 213 -14.82 5.56 -0.56
CA TRP A 213 -13.61 6.33 -0.29
C TRP A 213 -12.57 6.18 -1.40
N THR A 214 -12.28 4.93 -1.81
CA THR A 214 -11.29 4.65 -2.86
C THR A 214 -11.69 5.26 -4.20
N GLU A 215 -12.96 5.11 -4.62
CA GLU A 215 -13.49 5.74 -5.85
C GLU A 215 -13.33 7.26 -5.82
N ARG A 216 -13.60 7.92 -4.68
CA ARG A 216 -13.49 9.38 -4.55
C ARG A 216 -12.05 9.88 -4.54
N VAL A 217 -11.15 9.16 -3.88
CA VAL A 217 -9.71 9.47 -3.94
C VAL A 217 -9.18 9.30 -5.36
N LEU A 218 -9.50 8.18 -6.00
CA LEU A 218 -9.08 7.87 -7.37
C LEU A 218 -9.66 8.86 -8.40
N ALA A 219 -10.83 9.45 -8.12
CA ALA A 219 -11.46 10.45 -8.99
C ALA A 219 -10.57 11.68 -9.24
N HIS A 220 -9.72 12.04 -8.27
CA HIS A 220 -8.80 13.17 -8.38
C HIS A 220 -7.51 12.84 -9.13
N PHE A 221 -7.20 11.56 -9.32
CA PHE A 221 -6.05 11.13 -10.11
C PHE A 221 -6.35 11.21 -11.60
N LYS A 222 -5.34 11.59 -12.38
CA LYS A 222 -5.41 11.71 -13.84
C LYS A 222 -4.64 10.57 -14.49
N THR A 223 -5.23 9.94 -15.50
CA THR A 223 -4.48 9.03 -16.38
C THR A 223 -3.56 9.81 -17.29
N GLU A 224 -2.58 9.12 -17.86
CA GLU A 224 -1.93 9.64 -19.06
C GLU A 224 -2.99 9.82 -20.15
N ALA A 225 -2.95 11.00 -20.75
CA ALA A 225 -3.77 11.40 -21.86
C ALA A 225 -3.49 10.58 -23.12
N SER A 226 -4.53 10.25 -23.88
CA SER A 226 -4.51 10.70 -25.29
C SER A 226 -4.96 12.17 -25.39
N ASP A 227 -5.85 12.63 -24.48
CA ASP A 227 -6.33 14.02 -24.30
C ASP A 227 -6.33 14.55 -22.83
N GLY A 228 -6.26 13.65 -21.83
CA GLY A 228 -6.08 13.98 -20.40
C GLY A 228 -7.39 14.07 -19.61
N SER A 229 -8.49 13.59 -20.17
CA SER A 229 -9.84 13.71 -19.59
C SER A 229 -10.22 12.59 -18.61
N ARG A 230 -9.48 11.47 -18.59
CA ARG A 230 -9.84 10.27 -17.80
C ARG A 230 -9.21 10.27 -16.41
N SER A 231 -9.98 9.73 -15.47
CA SER A 231 -9.58 9.52 -14.08
C SER A 231 -9.20 8.07 -13.83
N PHE A 232 -8.35 7.82 -12.82
CA PHE A 232 -8.13 6.46 -12.31
C PHE A 232 -9.39 5.83 -11.72
N ALA A 233 -10.42 6.62 -11.39
CA ALA A 233 -11.64 6.05 -10.83
C ALA A 233 -12.57 5.39 -11.87
N VAL A 234 -12.28 5.48 -13.16
CA VAL A 234 -13.07 4.80 -14.20
C VAL A 234 -13.11 3.30 -13.96
N ASN A 235 -14.30 2.71 -13.94
CA ASN A 235 -14.54 1.30 -13.60
C ASN A 235 -14.13 0.88 -12.17
N SER A 236 -13.96 1.83 -11.25
CA SER A 236 -13.66 1.50 -9.84
C SER A 236 -14.65 0.50 -9.25
N PRO A 237 -14.17 -0.40 -8.36
CA PRO A 237 -15.05 -1.26 -7.58
C PRO A 237 -16.16 -0.49 -6.85
N ARG A 238 -17.40 -0.99 -6.93
CA ARG A 238 -18.57 -0.30 -6.34
C ARG A 238 -19.00 -0.79 -4.97
N ASN A 239 -18.58 -2.00 -4.58
CA ASN A 239 -18.88 -2.67 -3.32
C ASN A 239 -17.65 -3.44 -2.82
N TRP A 240 -17.75 -4.03 -1.63
CA TRP A 240 -16.64 -4.73 -0.98
C TRP A 240 -16.20 -5.96 -1.79
N GLU A 241 -17.14 -6.68 -2.38
CA GLU A 241 -16.90 -7.89 -3.17
C GLU A 241 -16.12 -7.57 -4.47
N GLU A 242 -16.48 -6.48 -5.18
CA GLU A 242 -15.72 -6.00 -6.33
C GLU A 242 -14.32 -5.54 -5.92
N LEU A 243 -14.16 -4.93 -4.73
CA LEU A 243 -12.87 -4.42 -4.24
C LEU A 243 -11.92 -5.57 -3.88
N GLU A 244 -12.41 -6.57 -3.14
CA GLU A 244 -11.69 -7.82 -2.89
C GLU A 244 -11.37 -8.53 -4.20
N GLY A 245 -12.37 -8.68 -5.07
CA GLY A 245 -12.23 -9.31 -6.37
C GLY A 245 -11.13 -8.65 -7.19
N PHE A 246 -11.09 -7.32 -7.23
CA PHE A 246 -10.08 -6.55 -7.97
C PHE A 246 -8.67 -6.84 -7.44
N PHE A 247 -8.48 -6.79 -6.12
CA PHE A 247 -7.18 -7.07 -5.50
C PHE A 247 -6.69 -8.48 -5.84
N GLN A 248 -7.58 -9.48 -5.76
CA GLN A 248 -7.24 -10.86 -6.13
C GLN A 248 -7.00 -11.03 -7.63
N TRP A 249 -7.80 -10.38 -8.47
CA TRP A 249 -7.68 -10.41 -9.94
C TRP A 249 -6.30 -9.89 -10.36
N PHE A 250 -5.90 -8.72 -9.86
CA PHE A 250 -4.62 -8.10 -10.19
C PHE A 250 -3.44 -9.04 -9.89
N GLN A 251 -3.45 -9.71 -8.73
CA GLN A 251 -2.40 -10.66 -8.33
C GLN A 251 -2.36 -11.92 -9.20
N LYS A 252 -3.48 -12.31 -9.81
CA LYS A 252 -3.62 -13.53 -10.61
C LYS A 252 -3.35 -13.31 -12.10
N LEU A 253 -3.27 -12.06 -12.57
CA LEU A 253 -2.95 -11.75 -13.97
C LEU A 253 -1.62 -12.39 -14.43
N PRO A 254 -1.55 -12.93 -15.65
CA PRO A 254 -0.33 -13.52 -16.20
C PRO A 254 0.60 -12.46 -16.78
N PHE A 255 1.07 -11.53 -15.93
CA PHE A 255 1.94 -10.45 -16.39
C PHE A 255 3.25 -10.92 -17.03
N ASP A 256 3.72 -12.12 -16.71
CA ASP A 256 4.82 -12.81 -17.37
C ASP A 256 4.62 -12.96 -18.90
N GLN A 257 3.38 -13.06 -19.38
CA GLN A 257 3.06 -13.12 -20.81
C GLN A 257 3.21 -11.76 -21.52
N TRP A 258 3.08 -10.66 -20.77
CA TRP A 258 3.15 -9.30 -21.31
C TRP A 258 4.45 -8.57 -20.99
N THR A 259 5.37 -9.21 -20.25
CA THR A 259 6.60 -8.58 -19.77
C THR A 259 7.80 -9.15 -20.53
N ASN A 260 8.53 -8.28 -21.22
CA ASN A 260 9.82 -8.64 -21.84
C ASN A 260 10.96 -8.62 -20.79
N ASP A 261 12.13 -9.13 -21.15
CA ASP A 261 13.30 -9.20 -20.26
C ASP A 261 13.73 -7.83 -19.68
N GLU A 262 13.63 -6.76 -20.47
CA GLU A 262 14.00 -5.41 -20.05
C GLU A 262 13.05 -4.91 -18.94
N ASP A 263 11.75 -5.02 -19.17
CA ASP A 263 10.73 -4.56 -18.22
C ASP A 263 10.66 -5.48 -16.99
N GLN A 264 10.96 -6.77 -17.14
CA GLN A 264 11.14 -7.68 -16.00
C GLN A 264 12.31 -7.24 -15.12
N ALA A 265 13.45 -6.89 -15.73
CA ALA A 265 14.60 -6.36 -14.99
C ALA A 265 14.27 -5.03 -14.28
N LYS A 266 13.49 -4.16 -14.94
CA LYS A 266 12.98 -2.92 -14.35
C LYS A 266 12.01 -3.16 -13.20
N GLY A 267 11.24 -4.24 -13.20
CA GLY A 267 10.36 -4.62 -12.10
C GLY A 267 11.13 -5.23 -10.92
N ARG A 268 12.05 -6.17 -11.22
CA ARG A 268 12.82 -6.92 -10.23
C ARG A 268 13.61 -6.01 -9.30
N LYS A 269 14.28 -5.00 -9.85
CA LYS A 269 15.15 -4.10 -9.09
C LYS A 269 14.39 -3.31 -8.00
N PRO A 270 13.31 -2.56 -8.30
CA PRO A 270 12.50 -1.91 -7.28
C PRO A 270 11.82 -2.91 -6.36
N ALA A 271 11.35 -4.06 -6.84
CA ALA A 271 10.75 -5.09 -5.98
C ALA A 271 11.74 -5.57 -4.90
N ALA A 272 12.99 -5.86 -5.29
CA ALA A 272 14.05 -6.21 -4.33
C ALA A 272 14.35 -5.06 -3.37
N ALA A 273 14.37 -3.81 -3.87
CA ALA A 273 14.60 -2.63 -3.05
C ALA A 273 13.50 -2.39 -2.01
N PHE A 274 12.23 -2.66 -2.32
CA PHE A 274 11.14 -2.57 -1.34
C PHE A 274 11.26 -3.64 -0.24
N VAL A 275 11.75 -4.84 -0.59
CA VAL A 275 12.05 -5.88 0.42
C VAL A 275 13.17 -5.46 1.35
N GLU A 276 14.23 -4.88 0.79
CA GLU A 276 15.35 -4.36 1.57
C GLU A 276 14.93 -3.16 2.43
N GLU A 277 14.21 -2.19 1.87
CA GLU A 277 13.69 -1.01 2.55
C GLU A 277 12.86 -1.38 3.78
N PHE A 278 11.91 -2.31 3.64
CA PHE A 278 11.14 -2.76 4.81
C PHE A 278 12.05 -3.33 5.90
N SER A 279 13.02 -4.15 5.49
CA SER A 279 13.95 -4.79 6.41
C SER A 279 14.82 -3.78 7.15
N THR A 280 15.33 -2.76 6.46
CA THR A 280 16.21 -1.72 7.03
C THR A 280 15.44 -0.66 7.81
N CYS A 281 14.17 -0.40 7.47
CA CYS A 281 13.30 0.54 8.18
C CYS A 281 12.93 0.04 9.58
N TRP A 282 12.72 -1.27 9.74
CA TRP A 282 12.01 -1.82 10.90
C TRP A 282 12.80 -2.82 11.73
N PHE A 283 13.91 -3.34 11.19
CA PHE A 283 14.71 -4.34 11.87
C PHE A 283 16.14 -3.85 12.05
N PRO A 284 16.81 -4.21 13.15
CA PRO A 284 18.25 -4.02 13.25
C PRO A 284 18.96 -4.93 12.24
N ARG A 285 20.21 -4.61 11.93
CA ARG A 285 21.00 -5.31 10.90
C ARG A 285 20.98 -6.84 11.03
N GLN A 286 21.03 -7.34 12.26
CA GLN A 286 21.06 -8.75 12.62
C GLN A 286 19.74 -9.46 12.32
N LEU A 287 18.63 -8.72 12.22
CA LEU A 287 17.28 -9.21 11.98
C LEU A 287 16.73 -8.77 10.61
N HIS A 288 17.52 -8.14 9.74
CA HIS A 288 17.07 -7.82 8.37
C HIS A 288 16.59 -9.06 7.62
N TRP A 289 17.21 -10.23 7.87
CA TRP A 289 16.75 -11.49 7.28
C TRP A 289 15.31 -11.81 7.71
N LEU A 290 14.90 -11.50 8.94
CA LEU A 290 13.54 -11.70 9.43
C LEU A 290 12.56 -10.72 8.75
N GLY A 291 12.95 -9.45 8.63
CA GLY A 291 12.16 -8.46 7.87
C GLY A 291 11.89 -8.93 6.43
N ARG A 292 12.91 -9.46 5.77
CA ARG A 292 12.78 -10.09 4.45
C ARG A 292 11.81 -11.27 4.46
N GLN A 293 11.90 -12.18 5.45
CA GLN A 293 10.99 -13.32 5.56
C GLN A 293 9.54 -12.90 5.78
N ILE A 294 9.31 -11.86 6.59
CA ILE A 294 7.97 -11.28 6.81
C ILE A 294 7.40 -10.80 5.48
N LEU A 295 8.13 -9.97 4.74
CA LEU A 295 7.62 -9.40 3.50
C LEU A 295 7.42 -10.45 2.40
N LEU A 296 8.34 -11.40 2.29
CA LEU A 296 8.16 -12.53 1.37
C LEU A 296 6.97 -13.40 1.76
N THR A 297 6.62 -13.53 3.04
CA THR A 297 5.40 -14.25 3.46
C THR A 297 4.13 -13.54 2.98
N VAL A 298 4.14 -12.21 2.99
CA VAL A 298 3.00 -11.37 2.61
C VAL A 298 2.82 -11.28 1.10
N VAL A 299 3.89 -11.31 0.30
CA VAL A 299 3.78 -11.27 -1.16
C VAL A 299 3.43 -12.66 -1.71
N THR A 300 2.42 -12.75 -2.58
CA THR A 300 1.97 -14.05 -3.11
C THR A 300 3.03 -14.74 -3.97
N PRO A 301 3.05 -16.10 -4.03
CA PRO A 301 4.06 -16.86 -4.76
C PRO A 301 4.27 -16.41 -6.22
N LYS A 302 3.17 -16.25 -6.98
CA LYS A 302 3.22 -15.82 -8.38
C LYS A 302 3.96 -14.50 -8.58
N VAL A 303 3.73 -13.53 -7.68
CA VAL A 303 4.35 -12.21 -7.73
C VAL A 303 5.84 -12.30 -7.40
N ARG A 304 6.20 -13.13 -6.41
CA ARG A 304 7.60 -13.36 -6.03
C ARG A 304 8.40 -14.03 -7.15
N GLU A 305 7.77 -14.98 -7.82
CA GLU A 305 8.31 -15.69 -8.97
C GLU A 305 8.53 -14.73 -10.13
N GLN A 306 7.51 -13.97 -10.53
CA GLN A 306 7.64 -12.99 -11.62
C GLN A 306 8.75 -11.96 -11.37
N GLN A 307 8.89 -11.49 -10.12
CA GLN A 307 9.87 -10.47 -9.74
C GLN A 307 11.24 -11.05 -9.35
N HIS A 308 11.40 -12.37 -9.31
CA HIS A 308 12.62 -13.04 -8.85
C HIS A 308 13.14 -12.53 -7.49
N ILE A 309 12.23 -12.25 -6.54
CA ILE A 309 12.59 -11.77 -5.19
C ILE A 309 12.74 -12.90 -4.17
N GLY A 310 12.59 -14.16 -4.59
CA GLY A 310 12.79 -15.37 -3.79
C GLY A 310 11.59 -15.78 -2.94
N HIS A 311 11.71 -16.90 -2.24
CA HIS A 311 10.65 -17.48 -1.40
C HIS A 311 11.00 -17.38 0.08
N PRO A 312 10.00 -17.26 0.97
CA PRO A 312 10.24 -17.38 2.39
C PRO A 312 10.65 -18.82 2.72
N ASN A 313 11.41 -18.98 3.80
CA ASN A 313 11.66 -20.27 4.40
C ASN A 313 10.31 -20.83 4.91
N PRO A 314 9.91 -22.07 4.57
CA PRO A 314 8.58 -22.58 4.92
C PRO A 314 8.27 -22.63 6.42
N VAL A 315 9.30 -22.85 7.26
CA VAL A 315 9.13 -22.85 8.72
C VAL A 315 8.92 -21.42 9.21
N ILE A 316 9.74 -20.47 8.75
CA ILE A 316 9.60 -19.06 9.12
C ILE A 316 8.28 -18.49 8.60
N GLU A 317 7.84 -18.85 7.40
CA GLU A 317 6.54 -18.45 6.85
C GLU A 317 5.39 -18.85 7.79
N ARG A 318 5.40 -20.09 8.29
CA ARG A 318 4.39 -20.56 9.26
C ARG A 318 4.46 -19.77 10.57
N LEU A 319 5.66 -19.46 11.06
CA LEU A 319 5.84 -18.67 12.28
C LEU A 319 5.40 -17.22 12.10
N VAL A 320 5.68 -16.59 10.95
CA VAL A 320 5.21 -15.25 10.60
C VAL A 320 3.68 -15.22 10.55
N LYS A 321 3.05 -16.19 9.86
CA LYS A 321 1.59 -16.32 9.83
C LYS A 321 1.02 -16.52 11.23
N LEU A 322 1.61 -17.38 12.05
CA LEU A 322 1.18 -17.56 13.44
C LEU A 322 1.32 -16.26 14.24
N GLY A 323 2.42 -15.52 14.08
CA GLY A 323 2.64 -14.23 14.73
C GLY A 323 1.57 -13.20 14.37
N PHE A 324 1.25 -13.05 13.07
CA PHE A 324 0.16 -12.17 12.64
C PHE A 324 -1.21 -12.64 13.14
N LYS A 325 -1.47 -13.95 13.12
CA LYS A 325 -2.71 -14.50 13.66
C LYS A 325 -2.88 -14.15 15.14
N LEU A 326 -1.84 -14.38 15.95
CA LEU A 326 -1.87 -14.06 17.38
C LEU A 326 -2.03 -12.56 17.61
N LEU A 327 -1.36 -11.72 16.81
CA LEU A 327 -1.52 -10.27 16.87
C LEU A 327 -2.98 -9.86 16.62
N PHE A 328 -3.59 -10.31 15.51
CA PHE A 328 -4.97 -9.97 15.18
C PHE A 328 -5.96 -10.53 16.21
N ASP A 329 -5.84 -11.81 16.58
CA ASP A 329 -6.73 -12.45 17.54
C ASP A 329 -6.64 -11.75 18.93
N LEU A 330 -5.47 -11.25 19.31
CA LEU A 330 -5.28 -10.46 20.53
C LEU A 330 -5.91 -9.06 20.40
N THR A 331 -5.70 -8.36 19.28
CA THR A 331 -6.33 -7.05 19.05
C THR A 331 -7.86 -7.14 19.02
N ASP A 332 -8.41 -8.25 18.54
CA ASP A 332 -9.85 -8.47 18.48
C ASP A 332 -10.49 -8.62 19.87
N ILE A 333 -9.72 -9.05 20.90
CA ILE A 333 -10.22 -9.21 22.27
C ILE A 333 -9.86 -8.05 23.21
N LEU A 334 -8.76 -7.34 22.95
CA LEU A 334 -8.33 -6.21 23.78
C LEU A 334 -9.26 -4.99 23.58
N PRO A 335 -9.40 -4.09 24.56
CA PRO A 335 -10.08 -2.81 24.34
C PRO A 335 -9.48 -2.04 23.17
N ASP A 336 -10.32 -1.30 22.45
CA ASP A 336 -9.86 -0.43 21.38
C ASP A 336 -9.01 0.73 21.95
N PRO A 337 -8.03 1.24 21.19
CA PRO A 337 -7.23 2.40 21.62
C PRO A 337 -8.09 3.62 21.94
N VAL A 338 -7.75 4.33 23.01
CA VAL A 338 -8.42 5.58 23.41
C VAL A 338 -7.94 6.76 22.57
N LYS A 339 -6.70 6.69 22.07
CA LYS A 339 -6.03 7.76 21.33
C LYS A 339 -5.70 7.30 19.91
N PRO A 340 -5.69 8.22 18.94
CA PRO A 340 -5.28 7.92 17.57
C PRO A 340 -3.75 7.90 17.49
N ASP A 341 -3.09 6.79 17.85
CA ASP A 341 -1.62 6.75 17.99
C ASP A 341 -0.90 7.06 16.67
N LEU A 342 -1.45 6.64 15.52
CA LEU A 342 -0.88 6.95 14.21
C LEU A 342 -0.90 8.46 13.90
N LEU A 343 -1.81 9.22 14.52
CA LEU A 343 -1.90 10.69 14.34
C LEU A 343 -0.65 11.37 14.88
N LEU A 344 -0.12 10.89 16.02
CA LEU A 344 1.08 11.44 16.64
C LEU A 344 2.31 11.22 15.74
N GLU A 345 2.45 10.01 15.20
CA GLU A 345 3.55 9.68 14.26
C GLU A 345 3.42 10.49 12.96
N TYR A 346 2.20 10.56 12.42
CA TYR A 346 1.88 11.34 11.23
C TYR A 346 2.23 12.83 11.41
N GLN A 347 1.85 13.44 12.53
CA GLN A 347 2.19 14.83 12.86
C GLN A 347 3.70 15.03 13.06
N ALA A 348 4.39 14.05 13.65
CA ALA A 348 5.84 14.12 13.81
C ALA A 348 6.56 14.13 12.44
N ILE A 349 6.12 13.30 11.50
CA ILE A 349 6.70 13.20 10.15
C ILE A 349 6.53 14.50 9.36
N LYS A 350 5.41 15.23 9.55
CA LYS A 350 5.19 16.54 8.90
C LYS A 350 6.28 17.56 9.16
N ASN A 351 6.95 17.46 10.32
CA ASN A 351 8.01 18.39 10.73
C ASN A 351 9.41 17.96 10.27
N TRP A 352 9.52 16.87 9.48
CA TRP A 352 10.82 16.38 9.04
C TRP A 352 11.40 17.21 7.89
N GLU A 353 12.71 17.39 7.92
CA GLU A 353 13.45 17.92 6.78
C GLU A 353 13.59 16.81 5.71
N TRP A 354 12.69 16.80 4.72
CA TRP A 354 12.59 15.74 3.71
C TRP A 354 13.91 15.34 3.04
N ARG A 355 14.84 16.30 2.86
CA ARG A 355 16.14 16.05 2.23
C ARG A 355 17.08 15.18 3.07
N ARG A 356 16.82 15.06 4.37
CA ARG A 356 17.69 14.38 5.34
C ARG A 356 17.05 13.14 5.96
N VAL A 357 15.87 12.73 5.51
CA VAL A 357 15.13 11.60 6.08
C VAL A 357 15.97 10.33 6.08
N ASP A 358 16.58 9.97 4.94
CA ASP A 358 17.44 8.80 4.86
C ASP A 358 18.65 8.89 5.82
N ASP A 359 19.29 10.06 5.93
CA ASP A 359 20.41 10.25 6.87
C ASP A 359 19.98 10.09 8.33
N ILE A 360 18.82 10.65 8.68
CA ILE A 360 18.24 10.59 10.03
C ILE A 360 17.90 9.14 10.38
N VAL A 361 17.17 8.44 9.51
CA VAL A 361 16.76 7.05 9.72
C VAL A 361 17.98 6.13 9.83
N ASN A 362 18.93 6.25 8.91
CA ASN A 362 20.15 5.45 8.94
C ASN A 362 21.00 5.71 10.20
N ARG A 363 21.09 6.96 10.65
CA ARG A 363 21.80 7.30 11.88
C ARG A 363 21.13 6.67 13.11
N ASN A 364 19.80 6.77 13.20
CA ASN A 364 19.04 6.19 14.29
C ASN A 364 19.21 4.67 14.34
N TRP A 365 19.21 4.00 13.19
CA TRP A 365 19.45 2.55 13.12
C TRP A 365 20.87 2.14 13.47
N LYS A 366 21.88 2.92 13.08
CA LYS A 366 23.27 2.69 13.51
C LYS A 366 23.40 2.74 15.02
N ILE A 367 22.71 3.68 15.67
CA ILE A 367 22.68 3.80 17.13
C ILE A 367 21.99 2.57 17.75
N ARG A 368 20.77 2.25 17.30
CA ARG A 368 19.99 1.10 17.81
C ARG A 368 20.71 -0.24 17.62
N SER A 369 21.35 -0.45 16.47
CA SER A 369 22.08 -1.68 16.19
C SER A 369 23.24 -1.90 17.16
N ARG A 370 23.97 -0.84 17.55
CA ARG A 370 25.05 -0.94 18.55
C ARG A 370 24.53 -1.38 19.91
N TYR A 371 23.36 -0.88 20.33
CA TYR A 371 22.73 -1.32 21.57
C TYR A 371 22.33 -2.80 21.51
N ILE A 372 21.78 -3.24 20.38
CA ILE A 372 21.35 -4.64 20.21
C ILE A 372 22.57 -5.56 20.12
N ASP A 373 23.62 -5.18 19.40
CA ASP A 373 24.90 -5.90 19.39
C ASP A 373 25.45 -6.07 20.81
N PHE A 374 25.42 -4.99 21.61
CA PHE A 374 25.84 -5.05 23.00
C PHE A 374 24.97 -6.02 23.82
N VAL A 375 23.64 -5.96 23.71
CA VAL A 375 22.73 -6.88 24.42
C VAL A 375 22.96 -8.33 24.00
N ILE A 376 23.14 -8.58 22.70
CA ILE A 376 23.42 -9.93 22.18
C ILE A 376 24.75 -10.45 22.73
N VAL A 377 25.81 -9.65 22.69
CA VAL A 377 27.13 -10.01 23.23
C VAL A 377 27.06 -10.31 24.72
N VAL A 378 26.37 -9.46 25.50
CA VAL A 378 26.17 -9.69 26.94
C VAL A 378 25.38 -10.98 27.19
N PHE A 379 24.28 -11.20 26.46
CA PHE A 379 23.45 -12.39 26.60
C PHE A 379 24.25 -13.67 26.31
N PHE A 380 24.99 -13.73 25.19
CA PHE A 380 25.81 -14.89 24.87
C PHE A 380 27.02 -15.04 25.79
N GLY A 381 27.61 -13.94 26.28
CA GLY A 381 28.67 -13.97 27.28
C GLY A 381 28.20 -14.57 28.61
N LEU A 382 26.99 -14.21 29.04
CA LEU A 382 26.36 -14.80 30.23
C LEU A 382 26.02 -16.28 30.03
N LEU A 383 25.46 -16.67 28.88
CA LEU A 383 25.19 -18.07 28.57
C LEU A 383 26.47 -18.92 28.54
N ALA A 384 27.56 -18.40 27.97
CA ALA A 384 28.85 -19.09 27.95
C ALA A 384 29.44 -19.23 29.36
N ALA A 385 29.34 -18.19 30.21
CA ALA A 385 29.79 -18.25 31.59
C ALA A 385 28.99 -19.28 32.41
N PHE A 386 27.68 -19.38 32.19
CA PHE A 386 26.81 -20.39 32.81
C PHE A 386 27.03 -21.82 32.31
N ALA A 387 27.56 -21.99 31.09
CA ALA A 387 27.89 -23.31 30.54
C ALA A 387 29.29 -23.82 30.96
N LEU A 388 30.15 -22.92 31.46
CA LEU A 388 31.53 -23.21 31.87
C LEU A 388 31.73 -23.27 33.39
N GLY A 389 30.72 -22.90 34.18
CA GLY A 389 30.68 -23.05 35.64
C GLY A 389 29.62 -24.05 36.03
#